data_AF-A0A1I0KC62-F1
#
_entry.id   AF-A0A1I0KC62-F1
#
_cell.length_a   1.000
_cell.length_b   1.000
_cell.length_c   1.000
_cell.angle_alpha   90.00
_cell.angle_beta   90.00
_cell.angle_gamma   90.00
#
_symmetry.space_group_name_H-M   'P 1'
#
loop_
_entity.id
_entity.type
_entity.pdbx_description
1 polymer ?
#
loop_
_entity_poly.entity_id
_entity_poly.type
_entity_poly.pdbx_seq_one_letter_code
_entity_poly.pdbx_strand_id
1 'polypeptide(L)'
;MGLFAKKKKEKCCICHISDGKYESQDGMICQECFSKCGRFVPVVGFSLLKTFHKEEIEDFIHQNKVALERQKNFQPSFKIDRYAEFDDVSYLWRVNENSSGHMKVQPIVWSYDNFENLEVIEDENDIIQGGLSSAVVGGALFGSVGAMVGGAVGKKTIKKEVKKLEIKIILRNSSIPEVRVILIQTPTKSDSLAYKKAYDIVEQIVKKFTDIKNLRDVSHQRTEMSPADEILKYKNLLDAGAITQEEYDAKKKQLLGL
;
A
#
# COMPACT_ATOMS: atom_id res chain seq x y z
N MET A 1 22.87 -51.81 -13.98
CA MET A 1 23.31 -50.58 -13.28
C MET A 1 23.01 -49.39 -14.18
N GLY A 2 21.91 -48.68 -13.95
CA GLY A 2 21.50 -47.55 -14.78
C GLY A 2 22.39 -46.34 -14.50
N LEU A 3 23.23 -45.98 -15.47
CA LEU A 3 23.97 -44.73 -15.45
C LEU A 3 22.98 -43.57 -15.50
N PHE A 4 22.76 -42.91 -14.37
CA PHE A 4 22.20 -41.57 -14.35
C PHE A 4 23.21 -40.65 -15.05
N ALA A 5 23.08 -40.49 -16.36
CA ALA A 5 23.74 -39.40 -17.08
C ALA A 5 23.28 -38.11 -16.40
N LYS A 6 24.19 -37.45 -15.67
CA LYS A 6 23.93 -36.13 -15.08
C LYS A 6 23.56 -35.21 -16.23
N LYS A 7 22.27 -34.89 -16.39
CA LYS A 7 21.82 -33.83 -17.29
C LYS A 7 22.69 -32.61 -17.01
N LYS A 8 23.35 -32.09 -18.05
CA LYS A 8 24.16 -30.87 -17.95
C LYS A 8 23.24 -29.79 -17.39
N LYS A 9 23.56 -29.27 -16.20
CA LYS A 9 22.73 -28.24 -15.58
C LYS A 9 22.79 -26.99 -16.45
N GLU A 10 21.63 -26.54 -16.91
CA GLU A 10 21.50 -25.28 -17.62
C GLU A 10 21.97 -24.13 -16.72
N LYS A 11 22.60 -23.12 -17.33
CA LYS A 11 23.03 -21.92 -16.60
C LYS A 11 21.83 -21.04 -16.27
N CYS A 12 21.95 -20.30 -15.18
CA CYS A 12 20.89 -19.41 -14.74
C CYS A 12 20.55 -18.37 -15.81
N CYS A 13 19.27 -18.24 -16.19
CA CYS A 13 18.79 -17.25 -17.15
C CYS A 13 18.87 -15.79 -16.65
N ILE A 14 19.05 -15.60 -15.34
CA ILE A 14 19.17 -14.28 -14.67
C ILE A 14 20.65 -13.85 -14.54
N CYS A 15 21.48 -14.64 -13.86
CA CYS A 15 22.88 -14.25 -13.61
C CYS A 15 23.89 -14.82 -14.60
N HIS A 16 23.51 -15.81 -15.41
CA HIS A 16 24.36 -16.51 -16.38
C HIS A 16 25.63 -17.19 -15.81
N ILE A 17 25.82 -17.18 -14.49
CA ILE A 17 27.01 -17.72 -13.80
C ILE A 17 26.73 -19.09 -13.16
N SER A 18 25.75 -19.11 -12.24
CA SER A 18 25.43 -20.27 -11.42
C SER A 18 24.57 -21.27 -12.16
N ASP A 19 24.66 -22.54 -11.76
CA ASP A 19 23.79 -23.59 -12.28
C ASP A 19 22.35 -23.37 -11.82
N GLY A 20 21.41 -23.56 -12.75
CA GLY A 20 19.98 -23.46 -12.50
C GLY A 20 19.47 -24.55 -11.56
N LYS A 21 18.47 -24.20 -10.76
CA LYS A 21 17.80 -25.08 -9.77
C LYS A 21 16.28 -25.07 -9.92
N TYR A 22 15.71 -23.92 -10.26
CA TYR A 22 14.27 -23.73 -10.46
C TYR A 22 13.98 -23.49 -11.94
N GLU A 23 12.85 -23.95 -12.42
CA GLU A 23 12.45 -23.79 -13.82
C GLU A 23 11.51 -22.59 -13.94
N SER A 24 11.73 -21.76 -14.96
CA SER A 24 10.87 -20.64 -15.39
C SER A 24 10.44 -20.85 -16.84
N GLN A 25 9.58 -19.97 -17.36
CA GLN A 25 9.13 -20.08 -18.75
C GLN A 25 10.28 -19.90 -19.76
N ASP A 26 11.29 -19.11 -19.40
CA ASP A 26 12.39 -18.73 -20.30
C ASP A 26 13.73 -19.44 -19.97
N GLY A 27 13.73 -20.39 -19.04
CA GLY A 27 14.91 -21.19 -18.68
C GLY A 27 15.08 -21.42 -17.17
N MET A 28 16.27 -21.82 -16.75
CA MET A 28 16.51 -22.19 -15.34
C MET A 28 16.99 -21.01 -14.47
N ILE A 29 16.54 -20.91 -13.23
CA ILE A 29 16.95 -19.91 -12.22
C ILE A 29 17.79 -20.58 -11.12
N CYS A 30 18.93 -19.99 -10.73
CA CYS A 30 19.72 -20.48 -9.61
C CYS A 30 19.11 -20.13 -8.23
N GLN A 31 19.60 -20.79 -7.17
CA GLN A 31 19.15 -20.56 -5.79
C GLN A 31 19.29 -19.09 -5.35
N GLU A 32 20.39 -18.45 -5.72
CA GLU A 32 20.70 -17.09 -5.28
C GLU A 32 19.76 -16.07 -5.93
N CYS A 33 19.56 -16.14 -7.24
CA CYS A 33 18.61 -15.27 -7.94
C CYS A 33 17.19 -15.47 -7.43
N PHE A 34 16.77 -16.72 -7.21
CA PHE A 34 15.46 -17.00 -6.61
C PHE A 34 15.32 -16.41 -5.20
N SER A 35 16.37 -16.52 -4.35
CA SER A 35 16.34 -15.93 -3.01
C SER A 35 16.23 -14.40 -3.03
N LYS A 36 16.71 -13.75 -4.10
CA LYS A 36 16.61 -12.29 -4.28
C LYS A 36 15.21 -11.83 -4.64
N CYS A 37 14.31 -12.68 -5.12
CA CYS A 37 12.90 -12.32 -5.37
C CYS A 37 12.12 -12.05 -4.06
N GLY A 38 12.56 -12.61 -2.94
CA GLY A 38 11.96 -12.38 -1.62
C GLY A 38 10.46 -12.68 -1.58
N ARG A 39 9.68 -11.75 -1.03
CA ARG A 39 8.22 -11.87 -0.86
C ARG A 39 7.40 -11.52 -2.10
N PHE A 40 8.05 -11.04 -3.16
CA PHE A 40 7.38 -10.57 -4.37
C PHE A 40 7.03 -11.68 -5.34
N VAL A 41 7.46 -12.92 -5.07
CA VAL A 41 6.93 -14.09 -5.75
C VAL A 41 5.52 -14.36 -5.20
N PRO A 42 4.45 -14.22 -6.00
CA PRO A 42 3.08 -14.49 -5.56
C PRO A 42 2.99 -15.95 -5.07
N VAL A 43 2.56 -16.12 -3.82
CA VAL A 43 2.92 -17.24 -2.93
C VAL A 43 2.40 -18.62 -3.38
N VAL A 44 3.00 -19.66 -2.78
CA VAL A 44 2.63 -21.08 -2.66
C VAL A 44 2.93 -22.03 -3.82
N GLY A 45 4.22 -22.23 -4.06
CA GLY A 45 4.75 -23.45 -4.67
C GLY A 45 5.80 -23.15 -5.72
N PHE A 46 6.97 -23.79 -5.60
CA PHE A 46 8.01 -23.75 -6.65
C PHE A 46 7.47 -24.09 -8.04
N SER A 47 6.33 -24.77 -8.12
CA SER A 47 5.61 -25.12 -9.35
C SER A 47 5.15 -23.89 -10.16
N LEU A 48 4.77 -22.78 -9.53
CA LEU A 48 4.32 -21.57 -10.24
C LEU A 48 5.49 -20.79 -10.84
N LEU A 49 6.74 -21.05 -10.42
CA LEU A 49 7.88 -20.38 -11.03
C LEU A 49 7.98 -20.63 -12.54
N LYS A 50 7.48 -21.78 -12.99
CA LYS A 50 7.45 -22.18 -14.41
C LYS A 50 6.53 -21.32 -15.27
N THR A 51 5.60 -20.58 -14.65
CA THR A 51 4.65 -19.72 -15.37
C THR A 51 5.14 -18.28 -15.50
N PHE A 52 6.25 -17.92 -14.86
CA PHE A 52 6.80 -16.58 -14.94
C PHE A 52 7.89 -16.50 -16.01
N HIS A 53 7.85 -15.40 -16.75
CA HIS A 53 8.91 -15.00 -17.64
C HIS A 53 10.10 -14.42 -16.87
N LYS A 54 11.26 -14.42 -17.51
CA LYS A 54 12.50 -13.83 -17.02
C LYS A 54 12.29 -12.39 -16.54
N GLU A 55 11.56 -11.59 -17.32
CA GLU A 55 11.28 -10.18 -17.03
C GLU A 55 10.52 -10.01 -15.70
N GLU A 56 9.49 -10.84 -15.47
CA GLU A 56 8.73 -10.81 -14.21
C GLU A 56 9.60 -11.20 -13.00
N ILE A 57 10.51 -12.16 -13.19
CA ILE A 57 11.45 -12.59 -12.15
C ILE A 57 12.45 -11.47 -11.83
N GLU A 58 12.95 -10.77 -12.86
CA GLU A 58 13.80 -9.59 -12.70
C GLU A 58 13.07 -8.47 -11.96
N ASP A 59 11.78 -8.26 -12.25
CA ASP A 59 10.93 -7.33 -11.53
C ASP A 59 10.76 -7.72 -10.05
N PHE A 60 10.55 -9.00 -9.73
CA PHE A 60 10.49 -9.45 -8.33
C PHE A 60 11.80 -9.18 -7.59
N ILE A 61 12.95 -9.41 -8.23
CA ILE A 61 14.26 -9.10 -7.67
C ILE A 61 14.42 -7.60 -7.44
N HIS A 62 14.02 -6.79 -8.42
CA HIS A 62 14.07 -5.33 -8.32
C HIS A 62 13.21 -4.81 -7.17
N GLN A 63 11.95 -5.24 -7.09
CA GLN A 63 11.03 -4.84 -6.04
C GLN A 63 11.52 -5.24 -4.65
N ASN A 64 12.07 -6.46 -4.50
CA ASN A 64 12.65 -6.89 -3.23
C ASN A 64 13.87 -6.05 -2.83
N LYS A 65 14.74 -5.72 -3.79
CA LYS A 65 15.88 -4.82 -3.54
C LYS A 65 15.40 -3.45 -3.04
N VAL A 66 14.42 -2.86 -3.72
CA VAL A 66 13.84 -1.57 -3.31
C VAL A 66 13.22 -1.65 -1.91
N ALA A 67 12.46 -2.72 -1.62
CA ALA A 67 11.87 -2.93 -0.31
C ALA A 67 12.93 -3.06 0.81
N LEU A 68 14.05 -3.75 0.54
CA LEU A 68 15.16 -3.87 1.49
C LEU A 68 15.85 -2.53 1.76
N GLU A 69 16.03 -1.68 0.75
CA GLU A 69 16.59 -0.34 0.94
C GLU A 69 15.63 0.56 1.75
N ARG A 70 14.32 0.50 1.46
CA ARG A 70 13.31 1.20 2.27
C ARG A 70 13.34 0.73 3.73
N GLN A 71 13.45 -0.58 3.97
CA GLN A 71 13.53 -1.13 5.32
C GLN A 71 14.75 -0.61 6.11
N LYS A 72 15.91 -0.41 5.46
CA LYS A 72 17.10 0.15 6.12
C LYS A 72 16.91 1.61 6.55
N ASN A 73 16.16 2.38 5.76
CA ASN A 73 15.96 3.81 5.97
C ASN A 73 14.69 4.14 6.75
N PHE A 74 13.82 3.17 7.00
CA PHE A 74 12.52 3.37 7.62
C PHE A 74 12.66 3.82 9.09
N GLN A 75 12.25 5.06 9.36
CA GLN A 75 12.24 5.63 10.71
C GLN A 75 10.82 6.10 11.07
N PRO A 76 10.03 5.27 11.77
CA PRO A 76 8.62 5.58 11.99
C PRO A 76 8.46 6.83 12.86
N SER A 77 7.83 7.87 12.29
CA SER A 77 7.44 9.11 12.95
C SER A 77 6.06 9.02 13.59
N PHE A 78 5.22 8.10 13.11
CA PHE A 78 3.86 7.89 13.59
C PHE A 78 3.51 6.41 13.65
N LYS A 79 2.82 5.99 14.71
CA LYS A 79 2.47 4.58 14.95
C LYS A 79 1.02 4.48 15.38
N ILE A 80 0.31 3.49 14.83
CA ILE A 80 -1.06 3.16 15.22
C ILE A 80 -1.06 1.81 15.92
N ASP A 81 -1.00 1.87 17.25
CA ASP A 81 -0.88 0.71 18.15
C ASP A 81 0.22 -0.24 17.60
N ARG A 82 -0.05 -1.54 17.56
CA ARG A 82 0.83 -2.56 17.00
C ARG A 82 0.64 -2.81 15.51
N TYR A 83 -0.33 -2.17 14.85
CA TYR A 83 -0.82 -2.60 13.54
C TYR A 83 -0.12 -1.94 12.37
N ALA A 84 0.18 -0.64 12.46
CA ALA A 84 0.76 0.11 11.37
C ALA A 84 1.75 1.16 11.86
N GLU A 85 2.78 1.39 11.05
CA GLU A 85 3.80 2.40 11.29
C GLU A 85 4.05 3.21 10.02
N PHE A 86 4.31 4.50 10.21
CA PHE A 86 4.41 5.50 9.17
C PHE A 86 5.65 6.37 9.43
N ASP A 87 6.45 6.58 8.38
CA ASP A 87 7.55 7.53 8.32
C ASP A 87 7.12 8.64 7.37
N ASP A 88 6.58 9.71 7.96
CA ASP A 88 6.05 10.86 7.23
C ASP A 88 7.15 11.74 6.62
N VAL A 89 8.40 11.57 7.08
CA VAL A 89 9.56 12.30 6.54
C VAL A 89 10.00 11.67 5.22
N SER A 90 10.08 10.35 5.20
CA SER A 90 10.50 9.58 4.02
C SER A 90 9.32 9.13 3.13
N TYR A 91 8.08 9.44 3.52
CA TYR A 91 6.84 8.99 2.86
C TYR A 91 6.76 7.47 2.72
N LEU A 92 7.10 6.75 3.80
CA LEU A 92 7.10 5.29 3.86
C LEU A 92 6.10 4.76 4.90
N TRP A 93 5.56 3.57 4.68
CA TRP A 93 4.69 2.91 5.65
C TRP A 93 4.89 1.40 5.66
N ARG A 94 4.46 0.76 6.75
CA ARG A 94 4.32 -0.70 6.83
C ARG A 94 3.16 -1.10 7.72
N VAL A 95 2.62 -2.27 7.45
CA VAL A 95 1.75 -2.99 8.36
C VAL A 95 2.58 -4.03 9.07
N ASN A 96 2.44 -4.08 10.40
CA ASN A 96 3.07 -5.12 11.19
C ASN A 96 2.21 -6.37 11.08
N GLU A 97 2.83 -7.50 10.77
CA GLU A 97 2.11 -8.76 10.70
C GLU A 97 1.65 -9.21 12.09
N ASN A 98 0.40 -9.65 12.18
CA ASN A 98 -0.15 -10.37 13.33
C ASN A 98 0.15 -11.87 13.25
N SER A 99 1.34 -12.27 12.75
CA SER A 99 1.66 -13.67 12.58
C SER A 99 1.90 -14.34 13.94
N SER A 100 0.94 -15.19 14.34
CA SER A 100 1.04 -16.10 15.50
C SER A 100 2.05 -17.25 15.30
N GLY A 101 2.88 -17.20 14.25
CA GLY A 101 3.82 -18.25 13.87
C GLY A 101 5.24 -17.97 14.34
N HIS A 102 6.03 -19.04 14.51
CA HIS A 102 7.42 -18.98 15.00
C HIS A 102 8.41 -18.29 14.05
N MET A 103 8.00 -17.90 12.83
CA MET A 103 8.86 -17.27 11.85
C MET A 103 8.58 -15.77 11.79
N LYS A 104 9.43 -14.96 12.43
CA LYS A 104 9.41 -13.50 12.30
C LYS A 104 9.76 -13.13 10.87
N VAL A 105 8.76 -12.97 10.02
CA VAL A 105 8.95 -12.40 8.69
C VAL A 105 8.98 -10.87 8.86
N GLN A 106 10.02 -10.23 8.34
CA GLN A 106 10.09 -8.77 8.34
C GLN A 106 8.93 -8.21 7.47
N PRO A 107 8.19 -7.21 7.95
CA PRO A 107 7.16 -6.55 7.16
C PRO A 107 7.79 -5.82 5.96
N ILE A 108 7.08 -5.77 4.84
CA ILE A 108 7.50 -5.00 3.67
C ILE A 108 7.22 -3.51 3.94
N VAL A 109 8.20 -2.65 3.64
CA VAL A 109 8.03 -1.20 3.69
C VAL A 109 7.68 -0.66 2.31
N TRP A 110 6.57 0.07 2.25
CA TRP A 110 5.96 0.60 1.05
C TRP A 110 6.15 2.12 0.97
N SER A 111 6.22 2.66 -0.25
CA SER A 111 6.04 4.10 -0.45
C SER A 111 4.58 4.47 -0.25
N TYR A 112 4.31 5.70 0.16
CA TYR A 112 2.97 6.30 0.13
C TYR A 112 2.37 6.23 -1.27
N ASP A 113 3.20 6.30 -2.32
CA ASP A 113 2.76 6.20 -3.72
C ASP A 113 2.20 4.82 -4.08
N ASN A 114 2.63 3.77 -3.38
CA ASN A 114 2.11 2.44 -3.60
C ASN A 114 0.67 2.28 -3.09
N PHE A 115 0.18 3.16 -2.23
CA PHE A 115 -1.19 3.09 -1.74
C PHE A 115 -2.19 3.48 -2.85
N GLU A 116 -3.19 2.65 -3.12
CA GLU A 116 -4.24 2.99 -4.09
C GLU A 116 -5.55 3.32 -3.39
N ASN A 117 -6.02 2.41 -2.54
CA ASN A 117 -7.31 2.51 -1.87
C ASN A 117 -7.34 1.61 -0.63
N LEU A 118 -8.34 1.79 0.23
CA LEU A 118 -8.59 0.88 1.35
C LEU A 118 -10.07 0.52 1.45
N GLU A 119 -10.33 -0.69 1.94
CA GLU A 119 -11.66 -1.21 2.24
C GLU A 119 -11.69 -1.72 3.68
N VAL A 120 -12.74 -1.36 4.43
CA VAL A 120 -13.01 -1.92 5.76
C VAL A 120 -14.02 -3.04 5.63
N ILE A 121 -13.65 -4.22 6.12
CA ILE A 121 -14.42 -5.45 5.98
C ILE A 121 -14.80 -5.95 7.39
N GLU A 122 -16.10 -6.07 7.64
CA GLU A 122 -16.65 -6.74 8.82
C GLU A 122 -17.36 -8.04 8.38
N ASP A 123 -17.00 -9.16 9.01
CA ASP A 123 -17.44 -10.50 8.63
C ASP A 123 -17.20 -10.83 7.14
N GLU A 124 -17.87 -11.86 6.60
CA GLU A 124 -17.51 -12.44 5.31
C GLU A 124 -17.95 -11.61 4.09
N ASN A 125 -18.81 -10.60 4.24
CA ASN A 125 -19.38 -9.86 3.09
C ASN A 125 -19.85 -8.42 3.35
N ASP A 126 -19.67 -7.83 4.55
CA ASP A 126 -20.07 -6.44 4.80
C ASP A 126 -18.87 -5.51 4.56
N ILE A 127 -18.71 -5.03 3.32
CA ILE A 127 -17.83 -3.89 3.04
C ILE A 127 -18.51 -2.66 3.65
N ILE A 128 -18.02 -2.22 4.80
CA ILE A 128 -18.60 -1.07 5.51
C ILE A 128 -18.15 0.24 4.85
N GLN A 129 -16.98 0.25 4.21
CA GLN A 129 -16.41 1.41 3.53
C GLN A 129 -15.79 1.01 2.19
N GLY A 130 -16.47 1.34 1.09
CA GLY A 130 -16.03 1.10 -0.30
C GLY A 130 -15.20 2.26 -0.82
N GLY A 131 -13.92 2.29 -0.46
CA GLY A 131 -12.94 3.24 -0.98
C GLY A 131 -12.96 4.65 -0.39
N LEU A 132 -11.79 5.26 -0.36
CA LEU A 132 -11.58 6.65 0.09
C LEU A 132 -12.34 7.70 -0.76
N SER A 133 -12.99 7.30 -1.86
CA SER A 133 -13.82 8.19 -2.69
C SER A 133 -15.28 8.28 -2.24
N SER A 134 -15.77 7.37 -1.39
CA SER A 134 -17.19 7.35 -0.97
C SER A 134 -17.43 7.80 0.47
N ALA A 135 -16.39 8.18 1.20
CA ALA A 135 -16.47 8.38 2.64
C ALA A 135 -16.31 9.86 3.00
N VAL A 136 -17.47 10.49 3.21
CA VAL A 136 -17.66 11.79 3.85
C VAL A 136 -16.68 11.97 5.00
N VAL A 137 -15.76 12.91 4.82
CA VAL A 137 -14.93 13.49 5.88
C VAL A 137 -15.88 14.02 6.96
N GLY A 138 -15.97 13.31 8.09
CA GLY A 138 -16.72 13.73 9.26
C GLY A 138 -18.18 13.24 9.32
N GLY A 139 -18.44 12.23 10.16
CA GLY A 139 -19.76 11.99 10.77
C GLY A 139 -20.67 10.95 10.12
N ALA A 140 -20.39 10.46 8.92
CA ALA A 140 -21.25 9.51 8.20
C ALA A 140 -20.49 8.38 7.50
N LEU A 141 -19.32 7.98 8.02
CA LEU A 141 -18.40 7.04 7.35
C LEU A 141 -18.92 5.60 7.20
N PHE A 142 -20.07 5.27 7.79
CA PHE A 142 -20.49 3.89 7.94
C PHE A 142 -21.99 3.78 7.63
N GLY A 143 -22.33 3.25 6.47
CA GLY A 143 -23.69 2.75 6.25
C GLY A 143 -24.08 1.81 7.40
N SER A 144 -25.23 2.04 8.04
CA SER A 144 -25.83 1.26 9.15
C SER A 144 -25.00 0.95 10.41
N VAL A 145 -23.67 1.03 10.41
CA VAL A 145 -22.80 0.67 11.55
C VAL A 145 -22.25 1.91 12.28
N GLY A 146 -22.28 3.09 11.63
CA GLY A 146 -21.85 4.38 12.21
C GLY A 146 -22.79 4.96 13.25
N ALA A 147 -23.96 4.32 13.40
CA ALA A 147 -24.91 4.61 14.46
C ALA A 147 -24.51 3.99 15.82
N MET A 148 -23.31 3.40 15.96
CA MET A 148 -22.88 2.84 17.24
C MET A 148 -22.40 3.90 18.26
N VAL A 149 -22.12 5.14 17.83
CA VAL A 149 -21.68 6.21 18.75
C VAL A 149 -22.53 7.50 18.66
N GLY A 150 -23.41 7.64 17.67
CA GLY A 150 -24.33 8.78 17.55
C GLY A 150 -25.76 8.32 17.25
N GLY A 151 -26.72 8.76 18.05
CA GLY A 151 -28.07 8.21 18.12
C GLY A 151 -28.85 8.10 16.80
N ALA A 152 -29.67 7.04 16.77
CA ALA A 152 -30.92 6.89 16.02
C ALA A 152 -30.88 6.94 14.48
N VAL A 153 -30.66 5.79 13.82
CA VAL A 153 -31.38 5.43 12.56
C VAL A 153 -31.57 3.91 12.43
N GLY A 154 -32.85 3.49 12.39
CA GLY A 154 -33.38 2.51 11.42
C GLY A 154 -32.91 1.04 11.46
N LYS A 155 -33.57 0.23 12.30
CA LYS A 155 -34.13 -1.11 11.98
C LYS A 155 -33.31 -2.12 11.13
N LYS A 156 -31.98 -2.13 11.22
CA LYS A 156 -31.15 -3.32 10.94
C LYS A 156 -30.64 -3.88 12.26
N THR A 157 -30.78 -5.18 12.47
CA THR A 157 -30.39 -5.89 13.69
C THR A 157 -28.92 -5.64 13.99
N ILE A 158 -28.64 -4.96 15.11
CA ILE A 158 -27.29 -4.87 15.69
C ILE A 158 -26.80 -6.30 15.88
N LYS A 159 -25.76 -6.70 15.15
CA LYS A 159 -25.13 -8.01 15.37
C LYS A 159 -24.60 -8.01 16.80
N LYS A 160 -24.99 -9.01 17.59
CA LYS A 160 -24.51 -9.17 18.97
C LYS A 160 -23.02 -9.52 19.04
N GLU A 161 -22.48 -10.03 17.94
CA GLU A 161 -21.14 -10.56 17.84
C GLU A 161 -20.60 -10.39 16.42
N VAL A 162 -19.32 -10.05 16.32
CA VAL A 162 -18.55 -9.88 15.08
C VAL A 162 -17.43 -10.92 15.07
N LYS A 163 -17.32 -11.67 13.96
CA LYS A 163 -16.33 -12.74 13.82
C LYS A 163 -15.03 -12.24 13.23
N LYS A 164 -15.12 -11.23 12.35
CA LYS A 164 -13.98 -10.70 11.62
C LYS A 164 -14.08 -9.19 11.47
N LEU A 165 -12.98 -8.49 11.69
CA LEU A 165 -12.81 -7.07 11.34
C LEU A 165 -11.41 -6.90 10.77
N GLU A 166 -11.31 -6.48 9.51
CA GLU A 166 -10.04 -6.24 8.84
C GLU A 166 -10.07 -5.01 7.94
N ILE A 167 -8.90 -4.45 7.68
CA ILE A 167 -8.70 -3.41 6.67
C ILE A 167 -7.89 -4.03 5.54
N LYS A 168 -8.45 -3.98 4.33
CA LYS A 168 -7.81 -4.39 3.10
C LYS A 168 -7.24 -3.14 2.42
N ILE A 169 -5.91 -3.05 2.38
CA ILE A 169 -5.19 -1.95 1.73
C ILE A 169 -4.81 -2.42 0.33
N ILE A 170 -5.34 -1.75 -0.69
CA ILE A 170 -5.10 -2.03 -2.11
C ILE A 170 -3.89 -1.23 -2.57
N LEU A 171 -3.00 -1.88 -3.33
CA LEU A 171 -1.70 -1.37 -3.72
C LEU A 171 -1.57 -1.26 -5.25
N ARG A 172 -0.86 -0.22 -5.69
CA ARG A 172 -0.31 -0.10 -7.05
C ARG A 172 0.90 -1.00 -7.21
N ASN A 173 0.70 -2.31 -7.12
CA ASN A 173 1.74 -3.32 -7.22
C ASN A 173 1.13 -4.63 -7.74
N SER A 174 1.56 -5.11 -8.89
CA SER A 174 1.01 -6.34 -9.51
C SER A 174 1.42 -7.61 -8.77
N SER A 175 2.61 -7.61 -8.14
CA SER A 175 3.15 -8.75 -7.42
C SER A 175 2.45 -8.99 -6.07
N ILE A 176 2.11 -7.89 -5.38
CA ILE A 176 1.41 -7.87 -4.10
C ILE A 176 0.33 -6.77 -4.18
N PRO A 177 -0.87 -7.09 -4.69
CA PRO A 177 -1.92 -6.10 -4.95
C PRO A 177 -2.65 -5.66 -3.67
N GLU A 178 -2.50 -6.39 -2.56
CA GLU A 178 -3.16 -6.04 -1.30
C GLU A 178 -2.36 -6.45 -0.08
N VAL A 179 -2.54 -5.70 1.01
CA VAL A 179 -2.07 -6.02 2.36
C VAL A 179 -3.25 -5.92 3.32
N ARG A 180 -3.34 -6.84 4.29
CA ARG A 180 -4.45 -6.90 5.26
C ARG A 180 -3.98 -6.57 6.67
N VAL A 181 -4.75 -5.73 7.35
CA VAL A 181 -4.65 -5.48 8.80
C VAL A 181 -5.80 -6.23 9.47
N ILE A 182 -5.51 -7.30 10.21
CA ILE A 182 -6.52 -8.13 10.86
C ILE A 182 -6.70 -7.65 12.31
N LEU A 183 -7.82 -7.01 12.64
CA LEU A 183 -8.07 -6.48 13.98
C LEU A 183 -8.84 -7.45 14.87
N ILE A 184 -9.86 -8.11 14.31
CA ILE A 184 -10.65 -9.15 14.97
C ILE A 184 -10.63 -10.41 14.09
N GLN A 185 -10.33 -11.55 14.70
CA GLN A 185 -10.33 -12.88 14.07
C GLN A 185 -11.01 -13.95 14.94
N THR A 186 -11.52 -13.55 16.10
CA THR A 186 -12.25 -14.41 17.04
C THR A 186 -13.59 -13.75 17.34
N PRO A 187 -14.67 -14.52 17.52
CA PRO A 187 -15.99 -13.98 17.85
C PRO A 187 -15.91 -12.99 19.01
N THR A 188 -16.34 -11.75 18.78
CA THR A 188 -16.19 -10.62 19.69
C THR A 188 -17.51 -9.86 19.78
N LYS A 189 -18.01 -9.64 21.00
CA LYS A 189 -19.26 -8.90 21.21
C LYS A 189 -19.12 -7.44 20.80
N SER A 190 -20.12 -6.90 20.10
CA SER A 190 -20.12 -5.53 19.57
C SER A 190 -20.19 -4.44 20.64
N ASP A 191 -20.62 -4.77 21.86
CA ASP A 191 -20.62 -3.85 23.01
C ASP A 191 -19.31 -3.88 23.82
N SER A 192 -18.40 -4.82 23.50
CA SER A 192 -17.17 -5.05 24.25
C SER A 192 -16.15 -3.93 24.04
N LEU A 193 -15.29 -3.74 25.05
CA LEU A 193 -14.15 -2.81 24.95
C LEU A 193 -13.19 -3.20 23.83
N ALA A 194 -13.00 -4.51 23.59
CA ALA A 194 -12.14 -5.02 22.51
C ALA A 194 -12.64 -4.59 21.13
N TYR A 195 -13.96 -4.70 20.91
CA TYR A 195 -14.60 -4.23 19.68
C TYR A 195 -14.43 -2.72 19.48
N LYS A 196 -14.75 -1.93 20.51
CA LYS A 196 -14.59 -0.46 20.47
C LYS A 196 -13.16 -0.03 20.18
N LYS A 197 -12.18 -0.68 20.84
CA LYS A 197 -10.75 -0.42 20.59
C LYS A 197 -10.34 -0.79 19.17
N ALA A 198 -10.82 -1.91 18.64
CA ALA A 198 -10.55 -2.31 17.27
C ALA A 198 -11.10 -1.26 16.28
N TYR A 199 -12.30 -0.74 16.52
CA TYR A 199 -12.89 0.31 15.69
C TYR A 199 -12.14 1.66 15.76
N ASP A 200 -11.70 2.07 16.94
CA ASP A 200 -10.85 3.26 17.08
C ASP A 200 -9.55 3.14 16.24
N ILE A 201 -8.95 1.95 16.22
CA ILE A 201 -7.78 1.66 15.36
C ILE A 201 -8.15 1.73 13.87
N VAL A 202 -9.33 1.22 13.47
CA VAL A 202 -9.82 1.37 12.09
C VAL A 202 -9.93 2.83 11.71
N GLU A 203 -10.59 3.65 12.52
CA GLU A 203 -10.75 5.08 12.25
C GLU A 203 -9.40 5.80 12.09
N GLN A 204 -8.43 5.49 12.95
CA GLN A 204 -7.09 6.06 12.87
C GLN A 204 -6.36 5.67 11.58
N ILE A 205 -6.43 4.39 11.18
CA ILE A 205 -5.81 3.91 9.94
C ILE A 205 -6.49 4.55 8.73
N VAL A 206 -7.82 4.55 8.68
CA VAL A 206 -8.60 5.17 7.60
C VAL A 206 -8.25 6.64 7.46
N LYS A 207 -8.23 7.38 8.57
CA LYS A 207 -7.86 8.80 8.59
C LYS A 207 -6.46 9.02 8.04
N LYS A 208 -5.46 8.25 8.51
CA LYS A 208 -4.08 8.39 8.06
C LYS A 208 -3.93 8.16 6.57
N PHE A 209 -4.56 7.12 6.02
CA PHE A 209 -4.53 6.85 4.58
C PHE A 209 -5.35 7.85 3.76
N THR A 210 -6.41 8.43 4.33
CA THR A 210 -7.13 9.56 3.72
C THR A 210 -6.20 10.76 3.56
N ASP A 211 -5.44 11.10 4.61
CA ASP A 211 -4.46 12.19 4.56
C ASP A 211 -3.38 11.93 3.49
N ILE A 212 -2.87 10.69 3.41
CA ILE A 212 -1.90 10.27 2.38
C ILE A 212 -2.46 10.42 0.96
N LYS A 213 -3.75 10.10 0.76
CA LYS A 213 -4.41 10.27 -0.54
C LYS A 213 -4.54 11.76 -0.88
N ASN A 214 -5.04 12.57 0.05
CA ASN A 214 -5.21 14.00 -0.15
C ASN A 214 -3.89 14.71 -0.46
N LEU A 215 -2.80 14.35 0.23
CA LEU A 215 -1.46 14.90 -0.04
C LEU A 215 -1.01 14.64 -1.49
N ARG A 216 -1.34 13.44 -2.03
CA ARG A 216 -1.02 13.09 -3.42
C ARG A 216 -1.93 13.75 -4.44
N ASP A 217 -3.22 13.89 -4.14
CA ASP A 217 -4.14 14.60 -5.04
C ASP A 217 -3.73 16.09 -5.17
N VAL A 218 -3.27 16.71 -4.07
CA VAL A 218 -2.73 18.07 -4.10
C VAL A 218 -1.40 18.17 -4.87
N SER A 219 -0.49 17.18 -4.75
CA SER A 219 0.77 17.19 -5.50
C SER A 219 0.55 16.94 -7.00
N HIS A 220 -0.37 16.03 -7.36
CA HIS A 220 -0.75 15.81 -8.75
C HIS A 220 -1.43 17.03 -9.38
N GLN A 221 -2.34 17.71 -8.66
CA GLN A 221 -2.94 18.95 -9.14
C GLN A 221 -1.90 20.07 -9.35
N ARG A 222 -0.84 20.13 -8.52
CA ARG A 222 0.26 21.09 -8.75
C ARG A 222 1.12 20.75 -9.97
N THR A 223 1.18 19.48 -10.34
CA THR A 223 1.98 19.02 -11.49
C THR A 223 1.18 19.09 -12.81
N GLU A 224 -0.16 19.08 -12.74
CA GLU A 224 -1.06 19.27 -13.88
C GLU A 224 -1.44 20.74 -14.16
N MET A 225 -1.10 21.69 -13.29
CA MET A 225 -1.19 23.10 -13.67
C MET A 225 -0.17 23.37 -14.77
N SER A 226 -0.67 23.70 -15.95
CA SER A 226 0.21 24.14 -17.01
C SER A 226 0.94 25.43 -16.57
N PRO A 227 2.15 25.71 -17.08
CA PRO A 227 2.80 27.00 -16.85
C PRO A 227 1.88 28.19 -17.14
N ALA A 228 0.91 28.04 -18.06
CA ALA A 228 -0.09 29.04 -18.37
C ALA A 228 -1.08 29.30 -17.21
N ASP A 229 -1.48 28.27 -16.47
CA ASP A 229 -2.38 28.40 -15.32
C ASP A 229 -1.69 29.10 -14.13
N GLU A 230 -0.40 28.86 -13.95
CA GLU A 230 0.40 29.60 -12.98
C GLU A 230 0.55 31.08 -13.38
N ILE A 231 0.85 31.35 -14.65
CA ILE A 231 0.93 32.72 -15.18
C ILE A 231 -0.39 33.47 -14.97
N LEU A 232 -1.54 32.81 -15.18
CA LEU A 232 -2.85 33.42 -14.96
C LEU A 232 -3.07 33.80 -13.48
N LYS A 233 -2.62 32.98 -12.52
CA LYS A 233 -2.72 33.30 -11.09
C LYS A 233 -1.86 34.49 -10.71
N TYR A 234 -0.62 34.55 -11.19
CA TYR A 234 0.24 35.72 -10.95
C TYR A 234 -0.33 36.98 -11.61
N LYS A 235 -1.01 36.86 -12.76
CA LYS A 235 -1.66 38.00 -13.41
C LYS A 235 -2.81 38.54 -12.56
N ASN A 236 -3.61 37.65 -11.96
CA ASN A 236 -4.68 38.06 -11.04
C ASN A 236 -4.13 38.77 -9.79
N LEU A 237 -2.97 38.36 -9.27
CA LEU A 237 -2.33 39.04 -8.13
C LEU A 237 -1.83 40.44 -8.51
N LEU A 238 -1.30 40.60 -9.73
CA LEU A 238 -0.90 41.90 -10.28
C LEU A 238 -2.12 42.81 -10.46
N ASP A 239 -3.20 42.30 -11.03
CA ASP A 239 -4.44 43.05 -11.26
C ASP A 239 -5.15 43.42 -9.94
N ALA A 240 -4.97 42.60 -8.90
CA ALA A 240 -5.42 42.90 -7.54
C ALA A 240 -4.49 43.87 -6.78
N GLY A 241 -3.37 44.30 -7.38
CA GLY A 241 -2.38 45.18 -6.77
C GLY A 241 -1.59 44.53 -5.61
N ALA A 242 -1.62 43.20 -5.51
CA ALA A 242 -0.92 42.44 -4.45
C ALA A 242 0.56 42.20 -4.77
N ILE A 243 0.94 42.30 -6.05
CA ILE A 243 2.33 42.22 -6.53
C ILE A 243 2.58 43.32 -7.57
N THR A 244 3.86 43.61 -7.80
CA THR A 244 4.33 44.57 -8.80
C THR A 244 4.48 43.94 -10.20
N GLN A 245 4.54 44.77 -11.23
CA GLN A 245 4.73 44.34 -12.61
C GLN A 245 6.07 43.60 -12.78
N GLU A 246 7.11 44.06 -12.08
CA GLU A 246 8.45 43.45 -12.08
C GLU A 246 8.44 42.04 -11.47
N GLU A 247 7.72 41.84 -10.36
CA GLU A 247 7.57 40.53 -9.72
C GLU A 247 6.79 39.54 -10.59
N TYR A 248 5.75 40.03 -11.28
CA TYR A 248 4.99 39.24 -12.25
C TYR A 248 5.86 38.81 -13.43
N ASP A 249 6.61 39.73 -14.04
CA ASP A 249 7.42 39.45 -15.22
C ASP A 249 8.61 38.52 -14.92
N ALA A 250 9.21 38.65 -13.73
CA ALA A 250 10.23 37.72 -13.25
C ALA A 250 9.69 36.30 -13.11
N LYS A 251 8.50 36.13 -12.52
CA LYS A 251 7.85 34.82 -12.38
C LYS A 251 7.39 34.25 -13.71
N LYS A 252 6.86 35.07 -14.61
CA LYS A 252 6.45 34.65 -15.95
C LYS A 252 7.62 34.09 -16.78
N LYS A 253 8.79 34.73 -16.73
CA LYS A 253 10.01 34.21 -17.40
C LYS A 253 10.45 32.88 -16.81
N GLN A 254 10.46 32.78 -15.47
CA GLN A 254 10.77 31.52 -14.77
C GLN A 254 9.85 30.37 -15.20
N LEU A 255 8.55 30.64 -15.34
CA LEU A 255 7.55 29.63 -15.70
C LEU A 255 7.59 29.24 -17.18
N LEU A 256 8.00 30.16 -18.06
CA LEU A 256 8.16 29.90 -19.50
C LEU A 256 9.54 29.31 -19.87
N GLY A 257 10.48 29.23 -18.92
CA GLY A 257 11.84 28.74 -19.15
C GLY A 257 12.69 29.69 -20.03
N LEU A 258 12.45 31.00 -19.91
CA LEU A 258 13.09 32.07 -20.71
C LEU A 258 14.08 32.91 -19.89
#